data_AF-A0A957MWX4-F1
#
_entry.id   AF-A0A957MWX4-F1
#
_cell.length_a   1.000
_cell.length_b   1.000
_cell.length_c   1.000
_cell.angle_alpha   90.00
_cell.angle_beta   90.00
_cell.angle_gamma   90.00
#
_symmetry.space_group_name_H-M   'P 1'
#
loop_
_entity.id
_entity.type
_entity.pdbx_description
1 polymer ?
#
loop_
_entity_poly.entity_id
_entity_poly.type
_entity_poly.pdbx_seq_one_letter_code
_entity_poly.pdbx_strand_id
1 'polypeptide(L)' 'VSCCVADANVVTMVVRWPDGATLENDAWVRVEGILQPGVFDGASLPILSAQRVTPVAMPDQPYLYP' A
#
# COMPACT_ATOMS: atom_id res chain seq x y z
N VAL A 1 20.82 -7.94 -9.14
CA VAL A 1 20.93 -6.95 -10.22
C VAL A 1 19.93 -5.85 -9.92
N SER A 2 20.41 -4.64 -9.64
CA SER A 2 19.60 -3.44 -9.48
C SER A 2 20.36 -2.34 -10.22
N CYS A 3 19.91 -1.98 -11.41
CA CYS A 3 20.57 -0.94 -12.21
C CYS A 3 20.09 0.45 -11.77
N CYS A 4 18.87 0.55 -11.21
CA CYS A 4 18.28 1.79 -10.71
C CYS A 4 17.42 1.56 -9.46
N VAL A 5 17.23 2.61 -8.64
CA VAL A 5 16.16 2.70 -7.61
C VAL A 5 14.76 2.50 -8.22
N ALA A 6 14.60 2.75 -9.52
CA ALA A 6 13.37 2.50 -10.27
C ALA A 6 12.99 1.00 -10.38
N ASP A 7 13.97 0.10 -10.22
CA ASP A 7 13.73 -1.36 -10.23
C ASP A 7 13.44 -1.90 -8.81
N ALA A 8 13.44 -1.03 -7.79
CA ALA A 8 13.03 -1.41 -6.45
C ALA A 8 11.50 -1.56 -6.44
N ASN A 9 11.02 -2.80 -6.55
CA ASN A 9 9.61 -3.09 -6.35
C ASN A 9 9.19 -2.60 -4.95
N VAL A 10 8.15 -1.77 -4.87
CA VAL A 10 7.55 -1.40 -3.59
C VAL A 10 6.84 -2.63 -3.05
N VAL A 11 7.53 -3.38 -2.19
CA VAL A 11 6.97 -4.60 -1.58
C VAL A 11 5.93 -4.24 -0.51
N THR A 12 6.04 -3.06 0.10
CA THR A 12 5.12 -2.58 1.14
C THR A 12 4.87 -1.09 1.02
N MET A 13 3.63 -0.64 1.27
CA MET A 13 3.23 0.77 1.30
C MET A 13 2.41 1.02 2.56
N VAL A 14 2.77 2.06 3.32
CA VAL A 14 1.95 2.50 4.45
C VAL A 14 0.81 3.37 3.91
N VAL A 15 -0.42 2.98 4.23
CA VAL A 15 -1.63 3.70 3.85
C VAL A 15 -2.24 4.34 5.08
N ARG A 16 -2.54 5.64 5.01
CA ARG A 16 -3.31 6.34 6.03
C ARG A 16 -4.76 6.44 5.56
N TRP A 17 -5.66 5.80 6.30
CA TRP A 17 -7.10 5.82 6.06
C TRP A 17 -7.84 5.87 7.41
N PRO A 18 -8.68 6.89 7.68
CA PRO A 18 -9.39 7.03 8.95
C PRO A 18 -10.25 5.81 9.31
N ASP A 19 -10.91 5.20 8.32
CA ASP A 19 -11.80 4.06 8.51
C ASP A 19 -11.09 2.72 8.32
N GLY A 20 -9.75 2.67 8.45
CA GLY A 20 -8.99 1.43 8.26
C GLY A 20 -9.43 0.29 9.19
N ALA A 21 -9.93 0.61 10.38
CA ALA A 21 -10.44 -0.36 11.35
C ALA A 21 -11.74 -1.05 10.92
N THR A 22 -12.44 -0.55 9.89
CA THR A 22 -13.65 -1.19 9.36
C THR A 22 -13.36 -2.25 8.31
N LEU A 23 -12.10 -2.41 7.90
CA LEU A 23 -11.71 -3.44 6.94
C LEU A 23 -11.62 -4.80 7.64
N GLU A 24 -12.14 -5.83 7.00
CA GLU A 24 -11.95 -7.20 7.44
C GLU A 24 -10.49 -7.62 7.25
N ASN A 25 -10.00 -8.48 8.14
CA ASN A 25 -8.69 -9.10 7.96
C ASN A 25 -8.68 -9.91 6.65
N ASP A 26 -7.53 -9.91 5.96
CA ASP A 26 -7.31 -10.62 4.70
C ASP A 26 -8.23 -10.18 3.54
N ALA A 27 -8.85 -9.00 3.64
CA ALA A 27 -9.64 -8.42 2.57
C ALA A 27 -8.78 -7.73 1.50
N TRP A 28 -9.21 -7.82 0.25
CA TRP A 28 -8.60 -7.13 -0.88
C TRP A 28 -9.29 -5.80 -1.13
N VAL A 29 -8.49 -4.74 -1.24
CA VAL A 29 -8.99 -3.39 -1.52
C VAL A 29 -8.15 -2.70 -2.60
N ARG A 30 -8.81 -1.86 -3.40
CA ARG A 30 -8.15 -0.86 -4.24
C ARG A 30 -8.08 0.45 -3.45
N VAL A 31 -6.89 1.03 -3.38
CA VAL A 31 -6.63 2.30 -2.69
C VAL A 31 -6.24 3.36 -3.72
N GLU A 32 -6.94 4.49 -3.71
CA GLU A 32 -6.62 5.67 -4.52
C GLU A 32 -6.36 6.85 -3.58
N GLY A 33 -5.29 7.61 -3.83
CA GLY A 33 -4.90 8.70 -2.95
C GLY A 33 -3.65 9.44 -3.43
N ILE A 34 -3.10 10.27 -2.54
CA ILE A 34 -1.91 11.09 -2.81
C ILE A 34 -0.76 10.56 -1.97
N LEU A 35 0.40 10.34 -2.60
CA LEU A 35 1.65 10.04 -1.89
C LEU A 35 2.19 11.31 -1.24
N GLN A 36 2.52 11.22 0.04
CA GLN A 36 3.07 12.33 0.81
C GLN A 36 4.29 11.88 1.60
N PRO A 37 5.29 12.76 1.85
CA PRO A 37 6.32 12.48 2.83
C PRO A 37 5.69 12.23 4.21
N GLY A 38 6.17 11.21 4.91
CA GLY A 38 5.68 10.88 6.24
C GLY A 38 6.72 10.19 7.09
N VAL A 39 6.38 10.00 8.36
CA VAL A 39 7.17 9.20 9.30
C VAL A 39 6.28 8.09 9.84
N PHE A 40 6.73 6.85 9.73
CA PHE A 40 6.08 5.69 10.31
C PHE A 40 7.14 4.82 11.00
N ASP A 41 6.87 4.46 12.25
CA ASP A 41 7.80 3.72 13.11
C ASP A 41 9.22 4.33 13.17
N GLY A 42 9.29 5.66 13.26
CA GLY A 42 10.55 6.42 13.32
C GLY A 42 11.31 6.55 12.00
N ALA A 43 10.90 5.86 10.93
CA ALA A 43 11.50 5.97 9.60
C ALA A 43 10.77 7.01 8.73
N SER A 44 11.53 7.78 7.94
CA SER A 44 10.96 8.66 6.91
C SER A 44 10.69 7.86 5.64
N LEU A 45 9.42 7.74 5.25
CA LEU A 45 8.96 7.03 4.05
C LEU A 45 7.77 7.73 3.41
N PRO A 46 7.51 7.51 2.11
CA PRO A 46 6.24 7.92 1.51
C PRO A 46 5.07 7.20 2.17
N ILE A 47 4.02 7.96 2.52
CA ILE A 47 2.74 7.44 3.02
C ILE A 47 1.66 7.79 2.01
N LEU A 48 0.83 6.83 1.65
CA LEU A 48 -0.34 7.07 0.81
C LEU A 48 -1.48 7.60 1.67
N SER A 49 -1.85 8.87 1.49
CA SER A 49 -3.06 9.44 2.07
C SER A 49 -4.26 9.01 1.21
N ALA A 50 -4.97 7.98 1.66
CA ALA A 50 -6.09 7.42 0.92
C ALA A 50 -7.26 8.42 0.86
N GLN A 51 -7.82 8.58 -0.34
CA GLN A 51 -9.04 9.35 -0.59
C GLN A 51 -10.21 8.42 -0.91
N ARG A 52 -9.91 7.23 -1.45
CA ARG A 52 -10.89 6.19 -1.71
C ARG A 52 -10.28 4.82 -1.43
N VAL A 53 -11.03 3.99 -0.72
CA VAL A 53 -10.74 2.58 -0.51
C VAL A 53 -11.97 1.80 -0.96
N THR A 54 -11.83 0.93 -1.95
CA THR A 54 -12.94 0.11 -2.48
C THR A 54 -12.62 -1.37 -2.33
N PRO A 55 -13.53 -2.18 -1.77
CA PRO A 55 -13.38 -3.63 -1.79
C PRO A 55 -13.26 -4.15 -3.22
N VAL A 56 -12.37 -5.10 -3.42
CA VAL A 56 -12.19 -5.80 -4.69
C VAL A 56 -12.09 -7.30 -4.45
N ALA A 57 -12.33 -8.09 -5.49
CA ALA A 57 -12.02 -9.52 -5.44
C ALA A 57 -10.51 -9.74 -5.32
N MET A 58 -10.12 -10.88 -4.74
CA MET A 58 -8.73 -11.33 -4.74
C MET A 58 -8.18 -11.35 -6.18
N PRO A 59 -6.99 -10.76 -6.44
CA PRO A 59 -6.34 -10.85 -7.74
C PRO A 59 -6.00 -12.29 -8.11
N ASP A 60 -5.94 -12.59 -9.42
CA ASP A 60 -5.55 -13.93 -9.92
C ASP A 60 -4.14 -14.35 -9.49
N GLN A 61 -3.25 -13.37 -9.25
CA GLN A 61 -1.88 -13.55 -8.77
C GLN A 61 -1.64 -12.59 -7.59
N PRO A 62 -2.08 -12.95 -6.38
CA PRO A 62 -2.09 -12.03 -5.23
C PRO A 62 -0.69 -11.78 -4.64
N TYR A 63 0.24 -12.71 -4.85
CA TYR A 63 1.58 -12.67 -4.27
C TYR A 63 2.66 -12.64 -5.34
N LEU A 64 3.73 -11.90 -5.05
CA LEU A 64 4.88 -11.74 -5.96
C LEU A 64 5.72 -13.03 -6.07
N TYR A 65 5.73 -13.85 -5.03
CA TYR A 65 6.45 -15.13 -4.97
C TYR A 65 5.49 -16.27 -4.59
N PRO A 66 5.72 -17.50 -5.06
CA PRO A 66 4.95 -18.68 -4.68
C PRO A 66 5.22 -19.14 -3.25
#